data_AF-A0A379YCH2-F1
#
_entry.id   AF-A0A379YCH2-F1
#
_cell.length_a   1.000
_cell.length_b   1.000
_cell.length_c   1.000
_cell.angle_alpha   90.00
_cell.angle_beta   90.00
_cell.angle_gamma   90.00
#
_symmetry.space_group_name_H-M   'P 1'
#
loop_
_entity.id
_entity.type
_entity.pdbx_description
1 polymer ?
#
loop_
_entity_poly.entity_id
_entity_poly.type
_entity_poly.pdbx_seq_one_letter_code
_entity_poly.pdbx_strand_id
1 'polypeptide(L)' 'MPTALPGVNPEILDPRNTYASLEQWQEKAQDLAERFITNFDKYTDTPAGAALVSAGPKL' A
#
# COMPACT_ATOMS: atom_id res chain seq x y z
N MET A 1 -11.10 0.21 3.91
CA MET A 1 -10.66 -0.23 5.24
C MET A 1 -11.88 -0.29 6.14
N PRO A 2 -12.12 -1.40 6.86
CA PRO A 2 -13.25 -1.47 7.78
C PRO A 2 -13.05 -0.46 8.92
N THR A 3 -14.13 0.19 9.35
CA THR A 3 -14.10 1.19 10.44
C THR A 3 -14.29 0.56 11.82
N ALA A 4 -14.74 -0.70 11.89
CA ALA A 4 -14.87 -1.48 13.11
C ALA A 4 -14.80 -2.98 12.80
N LEU A 5 -14.33 -3.77 13.76
CA LEU A 5 -14.28 -5.22 13.70
C LEU A 5 -14.44 -5.80 15.12
N PRO A 6 -15.41 -6.70 15.38
CA PRO A 6 -15.63 -7.26 16.72
C PRO A 6 -14.37 -7.93 17.28
N GLY A 7 -14.03 -7.61 18.53
CA GLY A 7 -12.84 -8.15 19.19
C GLY A 7 -11.51 -7.53 18.76
N VAL A 8 -11.52 -6.45 17.96
CA VAL A 8 -10.31 -5.76 17.49
C VAL A 8 -10.31 -4.30 17.91
N ASN A 9 -9.15 -3.79 18.33
CA ASN A 9 -8.97 -2.36 18.64
C ASN A 9 -9.17 -1.53 17.36
N PRO A 10 -10.14 -0.60 17.29
CA PRO A 10 -10.35 0.24 16.11
C PRO A 10 -9.14 1.12 15.75
N GLU A 11 -8.29 1.45 16.72
CA GLU A 11 -7.12 2.31 16.49
C GLU A 11 -6.07 1.66 15.59
N ILE A 12 -5.99 0.32 15.56
CA ILE A 12 -5.03 -0.39 14.70
C ILE A 12 -5.58 -0.68 13.30
N LEU A 13 -6.87 -0.45 13.08
CA LEU A 13 -7.51 -0.77 11.80
C LEU A 13 -7.01 0.12 10.68
N ASP A 14 -6.60 1.35 11.00
CA ASP A 14 -5.88 2.24 10.10
C ASP A 14 -4.40 2.26 10.48
N PRO A 15 -3.48 1.72 9.65
CA PRO A 15 -2.07 1.66 9.98
C PRO A 15 -1.43 3.04 10.16
N ARG A 16 -2.08 4.12 9.70
CA ARG A 16 -1.60 5.49 9.94
C ARG A 16 -1.62 5.85 11.42
N ASN A 17 -2.60 5.33 12.16
CA ASN A 17 -2.79 5.65 13.58
C ASN A 17 -1.75 5.02 14.49
N THR A 18 -0.98 4.03 14.00
CA THR A 18 0.08 3.38 14.78
C THR A 18 1.44 4.09 14.68
N TYR A 19 1.54 5.16 13.90
CA TYR A 19 2.76 5.97 13.77
C TYR A 19 2.66 7.24 14.62
N ALA A 20 3.83 7.75 15.03
CA ALA A 20 3.90 9.00 15.80
C ALA A 20 3.44 10.23 14.99
N SER A 21 3.54 10.18 13.66
CA SER A 21 3.03 11.20 12.76
C SER A 21 2.59 10.60 11.43
N LEU A 22 1.70 11.31 10.73
CA LEU A 22 1.21 10.90 9.41
C LEU A 22 2.32 10.88 8.37
N GLU A 23 3.27 11.80 8.47
CA GLU A 23 4.42 11.93 7.56
C GLU A 23 5.33 10.70 7.62
N GLN A 24 5.57 10.13 8.80
CA GLN A 24 6.37 8.91 8.94
C GLN A 24 5.71 7.71 8.24
N TRP A 25 4.38 7.61 8.34
CA TRP A 25 3.64 6.58 7.60
C TRP A 25 3.72 6.85 6.09
N GLN A 26 3.55 8.10 5.67
CA GLN A 26 3.57 8.49 4.26
C GLN A 26 4.91 8.19 3.59
N GLU A 27 6.03 8.52 4.25
CA GLU A 27 7.38 8.23 3.76
C GLU A 27 7.57 6.72 3.54
N LYS A 28 7.18 5.91 4.52
CA LYS A 28 7.28 4.44 4.44
C LYS A 28 6.33 3.84 3.40
N ALA A 29 5.12 4.40 3.26
CA ALA A 29 4.15 3.97 2.27
C ALA A 29 4.64 4.27 0.85
N GLN A 30 5.29 5.41 0.62
CA GLN A 30 5.90 5.77 -0.66
C GLN A 30 7.09 4.87 -1.00
N ASP A 31 8.03 4.66 -0.06
CA ASP A 31 9.15 3.73 -0.26
C ASP A 31 8.66 2.31 -0.57
N LEU A 32 7.62 1.83 0.13
CA LEU A 32 7.02 0.54 -0.16
C LEU A 32 6.38 0.50 -1.54
N ALA A 33 5.59 1.53 -1.90
CA ALA A 33 4.96 1.63 -3.21
C ALA A 33 5.99 1.61 -4.35
N GLU A 34 7.09 2.37 -4.22
CA GLU A 34 8.18 2.39 -5.19
C GLU A 34 8.83 1.02 -5.37
N ARG A 35 9.08 0.30 -4.27
CA ARG A 35 9.61 -1.07 -4.32
C ARG A 35 8.66 -2.03 -5.03
N PHE A 36 7.36 -1.91 -4.77
CA PHE A 36 6.34 -2.72 -5.46
C PHE A 36 6.31 -2.44 -6.96
N ILE A 37 6.29 -1.17 -7.36
CA ILE A 37 6.30 -0.75 -8.77
C ILE A 37 7.55 -1.27 -9.46
N THR A 38 8.73 -1.02 -8.87
CA THR A 38 10.03 -1.43 -9.43
C THR A 38 10.13 -2.95 -9.57
N ASN A 39 9.70 -3.71 -8.55
CA ASN A 39 9.74 -5.16 -8.61
C ASN A 39 8.71 -5.73 -9.61
N PHE A 40 7.56 -5.06 -9.81
CA PHE A 40 6.51 -5.54 -10.69
C PHE A 40 6.78 -5.27 -12.17
N ASP A 41 7.62 -4.27 -12.49
CA ASP A 41 8.00 -3.90 -13.86
C ASP A 41 8.44 -5.11 -14.72
N LYS A 42 9.19 -6.05 -14.13
CA LYS A 42 9.65 -7.28 -14.79
C LYS A 42 8.54 -8.26 -15.22
N TYR A 43 7.29 -8.01 -14.81
CA TYR A 43 6.12 -8.81 -15.18
C TYR A 43 5.19 -8.07 -16.15
N THR A 44 5.59 -6.90 -16.65
CA THR A 44 4.74 -6.04 -17.51
C THR A 44 4.98 -6.24 -19.01
N ASP A 45 5.84 -7.19 -19.38
CA ASP A 45 6.21 -7.53 -20.75
C ASP A 45 5.10 -8.24 -21.55
N THR A 46 4.04 -8.69 -20.89
CA THR A 46 2.84 -9.26 -21.50
C THR A 46 1.64 -8.32 -21.38
N PRO A 47 0.66 -8.36 -22.31
CA PRO A 47 -0.56 -7.57 -22.19
C PRO A 47 -1.34 -7.81 -20.88
N ALA A 48 -1.33 -9.06 -20.40
CA ALA A 48 -1.94 -9.42 -19.13
C ALA A 48 -1.21 -8.77 -17.94
N GLY A 49 0.13 -8.83 -17.95
CA GLY A 49 0.96 -8.21 -16.93
C GLY A 49 0.84 -6.68 -16.89
N ALA A 50 0.89 -6.04 -18.05
CA ALA A 50 0.68 -4.59 -18.18
C ALA A 50 -0.68 -4.15 -17.64
N ALA A 51 -1.75 -4.93 -17.87
CA ALA A 51 -3.08 -4.61 -17.35
C ALA A 51 -3.14 -4.56 -15.81
N LEU A 52 -2.30 -5.37 -15.13
CA LEU A 52 -2.25 -5.45 -13.66
C LEU A 52 -1.55 -4.25 -13.01
N VAL A 53 -0.79 -3.45 -13.75
CA VAL A 53 -0.16 -2.21 -13.23
C VAL A 53 -1.22 -1.24 -12.67
N SER A 54 -2.44 -1.27 -13.21
CA SER A 54 -3.56 -0.45 -12.73
C SER A 54 -4.01 -0.80 -11.31
N ALA A 55 -3.82 -2.06 -10.88
CA ALA A 55 -4.20 -2.55 -9.56
C ALA A 55 -3.08 -2.38 -8.51
N GLY A 56 -1.87 -2.03 -8.94
CA GLY A 56 -0.74 -1.75 -8.06
C GLY A 56 -0.83 -0.37 -7.37
N PRO A 57 0.09 -0.09 -6.43
CA PRO A 57 0.16 1.21 -5.76
C PRO A 57 0.46 2.34 -6.76
N LYS A 58 0.00 3.55 -6.41
CA LYS A 58 0.23 4.80 -7.15
C LYS A 58 0.91 5.80 -6.23
N LEU A 59 1.97 6.44 -6.73
CA LEU A 59 2.66 7.55 -6.08
C LEU A 59 1.98 8.87 -6.42
#